data_AF-A0A934ANW9-F1
#
_entry.id   AF-A0A934ANW9-F1
#
_cell.length_a   1.000
_cell.length_b   1.000
_cell.length_c   1.000
_cell.angle_alpha   90.00
_cell.angle_beta   90.00
_cell.angle_gamma   90.00
#
_symmetry.space_group_name_H-M   'P 1'
#
loop_
_entity.id
_entity.type
_entity.pdbx_description
1 polymer ?
#
loop_
_entity_poly.entity_id
_entity_poly.type
_entity_poly.pdbx_seq_one_letter_code
_entity_poly.pdbx_strand_id
1 'polypeptide(L)'
;MTENMTANRETMGFQTEVKQLLQLMIHSLYSNREIFLRELVSNASDACDKLRFEALHNATLFENDADLHIHVSYDKNARTLTISDNGIGMSRDEVIANLGTIAKSGTREFFSRLSGDQQKDANLIGQFGVGFYSSFIVADKVVVTTRRAG
;
A
#
# COMPACT_ATOMS: atom_id res chain seq x y z
N MET A 1 -4.53 -22.31 21.40
CA MET A 1 -4.71 -20.99 22.02
C MET A 1 -5.32 -20.08 20.96
N THR A 2 -6.65 -20.04 20.91
CA THR A 2 -7.44 -19.32 19.90
C THR A 2 -8.50 -18.56 20.65
N GLU A 3 -8.10 -17.47 21.31
CA GLU A 3 -9.00 -16.56 22.01
C GLU A 3 -8.42 -15.14 21.90
N ASN A 4 -9.26 -14.19 21.48
CA ASN A 4 -9.06 -12.73 21.44
C ASN A 4 -8.48 -12.05 20.18
N MET A 5 -8.94 -12.36 18.96
CA MET A 5 -8.81 -11.44 17.80
C MET A 5 -10.07 -10.59 17.51
N THR A 6 -11.15 -10.75 18.27
CA THR A 6 -12.45 -10.13 17.98
C THR A 6 -12.76 -8.84 18.77
N ALA A 7 -11.85 -8.34 19.62
CA ALA A 7 -12.23 -7.33 20.60
C ALA A 7 -12.34 -5.87 20.12
N ASN A 8 -11.89 -5.50 18.90
CA ASN A 8 -12.04 -4.11 18.40
C ASN A 8 -12.04 -4.05 16.86
N ARG A 9 -13.05 -4.65 16.22
CA ARG A 9 -13.25 -4.51 14.77
C ARG A 9 -14.03 -3.22 14.49
N GLU A 10 -13.37 -2.24 13.88
CA GLU A 10 -14.01 -1.03 13.38
C GLU A 10 -14.20 -1.09 11.87
N THR A 11 -15.33 -0.56 11.38
CA THR A 11 -15.59 -0.40 9.95
C THR A 11 -15.63 1.08 9.64
N MET A 12 -14.71 1.52 8.78
CA MET A 12 -14.60 2.91 8.36
C MET A 12 -14.89 3.00 6.86
N GLY A 13 -15.69 3.98 6.46
CA GLY A 13 -15.91 4.27 5.05
C GLY A 13 -14.72 5.01 4.45
N PHE A 14 -14.33 4.64 3.23
CA PHE A 14 -13.40 5.45 2.45
C PHE A 14 -13.97 6.84 2.18
N GLN A 15 -13.09 7.85 2.23
CA GLN A 15 -13.41 9.21 1.80
C GLN A 15 -13.78 9.24 0.31
N THR A 16 -14.54 10.26 -0.11
CA THR A 16 -15.07 10.36 -1.48
C THR A 16 -13.97 10.33 -2.54
N GLU A 17 -12.83 10.95 -2.26
CA GLU A 17 -11.66 11.00 -3.14
C GLU A 17 -11.09 9.60 -3.42
N VAL A 18 -11.06 8.72 -2.42
CA VAL A 18 -10.59 7.32 -2.59
C VAL A 18 -11.53 6.56 -3.51
N LYS A 19 -12.84 6.75 -3.37
CA LYS A 19 -13.83 6.08 -4.22
C LYS A 19 -13.67 6.48 -5.69
N GLN A 20 -13.45 7.78 -5.95
CA GLN A 20 -13.17 8.29 -7.29
C GLN A 20 -11.86 7.73 -7.85
N LEU A 21 -10.82 7.60 -7.02
CA LEU A 21 -9.53 7.04 -7.42
C LEU A 21 -9.68 5.59 -7.86
N LEU A 22 -10.34 4.77 -7.03
CA LEU A 22 -10.59 3.36 -7.32
C LEU A 22 -11.32 3.20 -8.66
N GLN A 23 -12.36 4.00 -8.90
CA GLN A 23 -13.06 3.99 -10.18
C GLN A 23 -12.13 4.36 -11.35
N LEU A 24 -11.35 5.43 -11.23
CA LEU A 24 -10.47 5.87 -12.31
C LEU A 24 -9.41 4.83 -12.66
N MET A 25 -8.70 4.30 -11.66
CA MET A 25 -7.64 3.32 -11.88
C MET A 25 -8.14 2.03 -12.54
N ILE A 26 -9.32 1.54 -12.14
CA ILE A 26 -9.91 0.34 -12.75
C ILE A 26 -10.11 0.54 -14.26
N HIS A 27 -10.50 1.74 -14.69
CA HIS A 27 -10.74 2.02 -16.11
C HIS A 27 -9.45 2.37 -16.87
N SER A 28 -8.54 3.14 -16.27
CA SER A 28 -7.34 3.65 -16.96
C SER A 28 -6.18 2.66 -17.02
N LEU A 29 -6.08 1.73 -16.06
CA LEU A 29 -4.92 0.83 -15.92
C LEU A 29 -5.22 -0.62 -16.26
N TYR A 30 -6.44 -0.89 -16.73
CA TYR A 30 -6.90 -2.25 -17.03
C TYR A 30 -5.99 -3.03 -18.00
N SER A 31 -5.29 -2.31 -18.88
CA SER A 31 -4.36 -2.87 -19.87
C SER A 31 -2.96 -3.17 -19.31
N ASN A 32 -2.55 -2.55 -18.20
CA ASN A 32 -1.21 -2.66 -17.61
C ASN A 32 -1.32 -3.20 -16.18
N ARG A 33 -1.94 -4.37 -16.02
CA ARG A 33 -2.30 -4.89 -14.70
C ARG A 33 -1.10 -5.20 -13.84
N GLU A 34 0.02 -5.60 -14.45
CA GLU A 34 1.30 -5.94 -13.81
C GLU A 34 1.90 -4.80 -12.99
N ILE A 35 1.45 -3.56 -13.23
CA ILE A 35 1.94 -2.38 -12.53
C ILE A 35 1.71 -2.43 -11.03
N PHE A 36 0.67 -3.14 -10.57
CA PHE A 36 0.40 -3.29 -9.15
C PHE A 36 1.59 -3.87 -8.38
N LEU A 37 2.30 -4.81 -8.98
CA LEU A 37 3.44 -5.47 -8.35
C LEU A 37 4.60 -4.49 -8.19
N ARG A 38 4.85 -3.65 -9.21
CA ARG A 38 5.85 -2.57 -9.15
C ARG A 38 5.53 -1.61 -8.00
N GLU A 39 4.28 -1.16 -7.90
CA GLU A 39 3.88 -0.19 -6.88
C GLU A 39 3.98 -0.77 -5.46
N LEU A 40 3.53 -2.01 -5.25
CA LEU A 40 3.59 -2.63 -3.92
C LEU A 40 5.02 -2.97 -3.49
N VAL A 41 5.87 -3.42 -4.41
CA VAL A 41 7.30 -3.63 -4.12
C VAL A 41 8.02 -2.31 -3.86
N SER A 42 7.68 -1.23 -4.57
CA SER A 42 8.23 0.10 -4.29
C SER A 42 7.85 0.59 -2.89
N ASN A 43 6.60 0.42 -2.48
CA ASN A 43 6.16 0.80 -1.13
C ASN A 43 6.87 0.00 -0.04
N ALA A 44 7.10 -1.30 -0.27
CA ALA A 44 7.85 -2.16 0.62
C ALA A 44 9.33 -1.72 0.72
N SER A 45 9.94 -1.33 -0.41
CA SER A 45 11.30 -0.78 -0.42
C SER A 45 11.39 0.53 0.38
N ASP A 46 10.43 1.44 0.19
CA ASP A 46 10.37 2.70 0.95
C ASP A 46 10.20 2.44 2.45
N ALA A 47 9.47 1.39 2.84
CA ALA A 47 9.32 1.01 4.24
C ALA A 47 10.63 0.50 4.85
N CYS A 48 11.39 -0.31 4.11
CA CYS A 48 12.73 -0.75 4.50
C CYS A 48 13.70 0.44 4.61
N ASP A 49 13.73 1.34 3.64
CA ASP A 49 14.61 2.51 3.65
C ASP A 49 14.29 3.45 4.82
N LYS A 50 13.01 3.64 5.15
CA LYS A 50 12.59 4.41 6.34
C LYS A 50 13.09 3.77 7.63
N LEU A 51 12.93 2.45 7.78
CA LEU A 51 13.43 1.74 8.96
C LEU A 51 14.94 1.88 9.08
N ARG A 52 15.66 1.67 7.98
CA ARG A 52 17.10 1.85 7.93
C ARG A 52 17.53 3.25 8.35
N PHE A 53 16.82 4.28 7.90
CA PHE A 53 17.10 5.67 8.26
C PHE A 53 16.84 5.95 9.76
N GLU A 54 15.70 5.53 10.29
CA GLU A 54 15.38 5.73 11.71
C GLU A 54 16.33 4.94 12.63
N ALA A 55 16.75 3.75 12.19
CA ALA A 55 17.69 2.92 12.92
C ALA A 55 19.11 3.52 13.01
N LEU A 56 19.44 4.54 12.20
CA LEU A 56 20.68 5.32 12.38
C LEU A 56 20.68 6.06 13.73
N HIS A 57 19.51 6.41 14.25
CA HIS A 57 19.35 7.07 15.54
C HIS A 57 18.96 6.09 16.65
N ASN A 58 18.24 5.02 16.31
CA ASN A 58 17.86 3.99 17.26
C ASN A 58 18.00 2.57 16.67
N ALA A 59 19.17 1.96 16.85
CA ALA A 59 19.45 0.62 16.30
C ALA A 59 18.54 -0.48 16.86
N THR A 60 17.86 -0.27 18.00
CA THR A 60 16.95 -1.29 18.55
C THR A 60 15.71 -1.52 17.69
N LEU A 61 15.43 -0.63 16.73
CA LEU A 61 14.30 -0.76 15.80
C LEU A 61 14.42 -1.97 14.86
N PHE A 62 15.64 -2.49 14.63
CA PHE A 62 15.82 -3.74 13.89
C PHE A 62 15.40 -4.98 14.69
N GLU A 63 15.20 -4.84 16.01
CA GLU A 63 14.91 -5.96 16.91
C GLU A 63 15.90 -7.12 16.70
N ASN A 64 15.43 -8.27 16.19
CA ASN A 64 16.24 -9.45 15.91
C ASN A 64 16.49 -9.68 14.41
N ASP A 65 16.04 -8.78 13.55
CA ASP A 65 16.10 -8.93 12.09
C ASP A 65 16.55 -7.63 11.42
N ALA A 66 17.87 -7.51 11.22
CA ALA A 66 18.49 -6.36 10.58
C ALA A 66 18.66 -6.55 9.05
N ASP A 67 18.38 -7.74 8.52
CA ASP A 67 18.50 -8.02 7.09
C ASP A 67 17.18 -7.65 6.40
N LEU A 68 17.10 -6.40 5.94
CA LEU A 68 15.90 -5.86 5.33
C LEU A 68 15.59 -6.55 4.01
N HIS A 69 14.40 -7.11 3.89
CA HIS A 69 14.00 -7.91 2.75
C HIS A 69 12.52 -7.72 2.39
N ILE A 70 12.23 -8.01 1.13
CA ILE A 70 10.87 -8.06 0.59
C ILE A 70 10.64 -9.48 0.09
N HIS A 71 9.58 -10.11 0.57
CA HIS A 71 9.18 -11.45 0.17
C HIS A 71 7.89 -11.39 -0.65
N VAL A 72 7.92 -12.03 -1.82
CA VAL A 72 6.75 -12.19 -2.69
C VAL A 72 6.43 -13.67 -2.78
N SER A 73 5.25 -14.05 -2.30
CA SER A 73 4.78 -15.43 -2.29
C SER A 73 3.34 -15.53 -2.78
N TYR A 74 2.92 -16.72 -3.20
CA TYR A 74 1.56 -16.96 -3.63
C TYR A 74 1.05 -18.30 -3.13
N ASP A 75 -0.26 -18.38 -2.92
CA ASP A 75 -0.98 -19.61 -2.65
C ASP A 75 -2.00 -19.83 -3.77
N LYS A 76 -1.80 -20.91 -4.53
CA LYS A 76 -2.67 -21.26 -5.66
C LYS A 76 -4.05 -21.73 -5.23
N ASN A 77 -4.15 -22.41 -4.08
CA ASN A 77 -5.40 -22.95 -3.57
C ASN A 77 -6.25 -21.82 -2.97
N ALA A 78 -5.63 -20.95 -2.16
CA ALA A 78 -6.29 -19.76 -1.60
C ALA A 78 -6.47 -18.64 -2.64
N ARG A 79 -5.77 -18.72 -3.78
CA ARG A 79 -5.70 -17.69 -4.83
C ARG A 79 -5.24 -16.34 -4.30
N THR A 80 -4.25 -16.36 -3.43
CA THR A 80 -3.68 -15.16 -2.80
C THR A 80 -2.26 -14.91 -3.28
N LEU A 81 -1.93 -13.64 -3.46
CA LEU A 81 -0.57 -13.16 -3.64
C LEU A 81 -0.24 -12.30 -2.41
N THR A 82 0.91 -12.56 -1.80
CA THR A 82 1.38 -11.88 -0.60
C THR A 82 2.70 -11.19 -0.90
N ILE A 83 2.76 -9.90 -0.59
CA ILE A 83 3.97 -9.09 -0.61
C ILE A 83 4.17 -8.64 0.83
N SER A 84 5.29 -9.03 1.43
CA SER A 84 5.62 -8.71 2.81
C SER A 84 7.03 -8.17 2.91
N ASP A 85 7.20 -7.14 3.73
CA ASP A 85 8.49 -6.59 4.11
C ASP A 85 8.67 -6.62 5.64
N ASN A 86 9.92 -6.58 6.08
CA ASN A 86 10.28 -6.34 7.48
C ASN A 86 10.70 -4.88 7.69
N GLY A 87 10.10 -3.95 6.94
CA GLY A 87 10.36 -2.52 7.03
C GLY A 87 9.68 -1.87 8.24
N ILE A 88 9.52 -0.55 8.16
CA ILE A 88 9.10 0.28 9.29
C ILE A 88 7.68 -0.03 9.79
N GLY A 89 6.81 -0.54 8.92
CA GLY A 89 5.41 -0.81 9.19
C GLY A 89 4.59 0.46 9.52
N MET A 90 3.35 0.27 9.99
CA MET A 90 2.43 1.35 10.35
C MET A 90 1.73 1.08 11.67
N SER A 91 1.51 2.16 12.41
CA SER A 91 0.57 2.21 13.54
C SER A 91 -0.88 2.27 13.05
N ARG A 92 -1.84 2.08 13.96
CA ARG A 92 -3.27 2.18 13.65
C ARG A 92 -3.63 3.55 13.04
N ASP A 93 -3.08 4.63 13.60
CA ASP A 93 -3.39 5.98 13.15
C ASP A 93 -2.77 6.25 11.77
N GLU A 94 -1.56 5.76 11.51
CA GLU A 94 -0.94 5.81 10.18
C GLU A 94 -1.72 4.99 9.14
N VAL A 95 -2.27 3.82 9.51
CA VAL A 95 -3.15 3.05 8.61
C VAL A 95 -4.39 3.87 8.24
N ILE A 96 -5.04 4.51 9.22
CA ILE A 96 -6.22 5.35 8.98
C ILE A 96 -5.86 6.57 8.11
N ALA A 97 -4.73 7.22 8.40
CA ALA A 97 -4.30 8.43 7.72
C ALA A 97 -3.76 8.18 6.30
N ASN A 98 -3.09 7.05 6.06
CA ASN A 98 -2.43 6.75 4.78
C ASN A 98 -3.30 5.89 3.85
N LEU A 99 -4.05 4.92 4.39
CA LEU A 99 -4.90 4.01 3.61
C LEU A 99 -6.38 4.39 3.67
N GLY A 100 -6.85 4.96 4.79
CA GLY A 100 -8.24 5.41 4.93
C GLY A 100 -8.50 6.80 4.35
N THR A 101 -7.47 7.63 4.35
CA THR A 101 -7.52 9.02 3.88
C THR A 101 -6.44 9.23 2.83
N ILE A 102 -6.79 9.76 1.66
CA ILE A 102 -5.76 10.16 0.69
C ILE A 102 -5.35 11.60 1.03
N ALA A 103 -4.44 11.73 1.99
CA ALA A 103 -4.04 13.01 2.57
C ALA A 103 -2.83 13.65 1.85
N LYS A 104 -2.78 13.61 0.51
CA LYS A 104 -1.78 14.40 -0.24
C LYS A 104 -2.37 15.16 -1.41
N SER A 105 -2.01 16.44 -1.48
CA SER A 105 -2.36 17.42 -2.51
C SER A 105 -2.09 16.95 -3.95
N GLY A 106 -1.13 16.03 -4.12
CA GLY A 106 -0.80 15.45 -5.42
C GLY A 106 -1.93 14.63 -6.06
N THR A 107 -2.88 14.11 -5.28
CA THR A 107 -3.95 13.25 -5.81
C THR A 107 -4.92 14.01 -6.71
N ARG A 108 -5.26 15.26 -6.34
CA ARG A 108 -6.12 16.11 -7.19
C ARG A 108 -5.44 16.45 -8.51
N GLU A 109 -4.13 16.71 -8.47
CA GLU A 109 -3.34 16.95 -9.67
C GLU A 109 -3.28 15.69 -10.55
N PHE A 110 -3.10 14.52 -9.95
CA PHE A 110 -3.18 13.22 -10.65
C PHE A 110 -4.52 13.00 -11.35
N PHE A 111 -5.64 13.23 -10.65
CA PHE A 111 -6.98 13.17 -11.24
C PHE A 111 -7.11 14.07 -12.47
N SER A 112 -6.59 15.30 -12.40
CA SER A 112 -6.64 16.24 -13.52
C SER A 112 -5.86 15.75 -14.74
N ARG A 113 -4.74 15.04 -14.54
CA ARG A 113 -3.88 14.52 -15.62
C ARG A 113 -4.43 13.24 -16.27
N LEU A 114 -5.15 12.41 -15.52
CA LEU A 114 -5.78 11.18 -16.02
C LEU A 114 -7.13 11.37 -16.70
N SER A 115 -7.79 12.53 -16.50
CA SER A 115 -9.11 12.82 -17.05
C SER A 115 -9.10 13.28 -18.53
N GLY A 116 -7.97 13.19 -19.23
CA GLY A 116 -7.81 13.56 -20.64
C GLY A 116 -7.11 12.48 -21.48
N ASP A 117 -6.68 12.81 -22.70
CA ASP A 117 -6.01 11.89 -23.66
C ASP A 117 -4.69 11.26 -23.13
N GLN A 118 -4.18 11.72 -21.97
CA GLN A 118 -3.00 11.19 -21.28
C GLN A 118 -3.28 9.96 -20.41
N GLN A 119 -4.43 9.30 -20.60
CA GLN A 119 -4.87 8.13 -19.85
C GLN A 119 -3.90 6.93 -19.89
N LYS A 120 -2.89 6.97 -20.77
CA LYS A 120 -1.93 5.89 -21.01
C LYS A 120 -0.69 5.92 -20.12
N ASP A 121 -0.41 7.01 -19.42
CA ASP A 121 0.80 7.11 -18.58
C ASP A 121 0.61 6.49 -17.19
N ALA A 122 0.52 5.16 -17.19
CA ALA A 122 0.53 4.32 -15.99
C ALA A 122 1.79 4.54 -15.11
N ASN A 123 2.83 5.17 -15.67
CA ASN A 123 4.08 5.50 -14.96
C ASN A 123 3.94 6.61 -13.92
N LEU A 124 2.83 7.36 -13.91
CA LEU A 124 2.65 8.50 -12.99
C LEU A 124 2.16 8.11 -11.59
N ILE A 125 1.65 6.89 -11.40
CA ILE A 125 0.95 6.45 -10.17
C ILE A 125 1.84 6.58 -8.91
N GLY A 126 3.09 6.12 -8.99
CA GLY A 126 3.99 6.09 -7.83
C GLY A 126 4.33 7.47 -7.27
N GLN A 127 4.34 8.51 -8.11
CA GLN A 127 4.68 9.88 -7.70
C GLN A 127 3.61 10.52 -6.82
N PHE A 128 2.36 10.04 -6.90
CA PHE A 128 1.23 10.62 -6.19
C PHE A 128 0.84 9.85 -4.93
N GLY A 129 1.56 8.77 -4.59
CA GLY A 129 1.29 7.97 -3.39
C GLY A 129 -0.03 7.19 -3.44
N VAL A 130 -0.54 6.93 -4.66
CA VAL A 130 -1.78 6.19 -4.89
C VAL A 130 -1.54 4.74 -5.35
N GLY A 131 -0.27 4.34 -5.46
CA GLY A 131 0.16 3.02 -5.94
C GLY A 131 -0.43 1.85 -5.18
N PHE A 132 -0.68 1.98 -3.87
CA PHE A 132 -1.33 0.93 -3.08
C PHE A 132 -2.65 0.45 -3.69
N TYR A 133 -3.49 1.38 -4.14
CA TYR A 133 -4.83 1.06 -4.60
C TYR A 133 -4.84 0.36 -5.97
N SER A 134 -3.72 0.38 -6.71
CA SER A 134 -3.58 -0.39 -7.96
C SER A 134 -3.72 -1.91 -7.75
N SER A 135 -3.55 -2.38 -6.50
CA SER A 135 -3.85 -3.76 -6.10
C SER A 135 -5.29 -4.20 -6.42
N PHE A 136 -6.26 -3.29 -6.39
CA PHE A 136 -7.66 -3.56 -6.73
C PHE A 136 -7.91 -3.79 -8.23
N ILE A 137 -6.90 -3.58 -9.10
CA ILE A 137 -6.98 -3.96 -10.52
C ILE A 137 -6.96 -5.49 -10.68
N VAL A 138 -6.33 -6.21 -9.75
CA VAL A 138 -6.12 -7.66 -9.81
C VAL A 138 -6.77 -8.43 -8.66
N ALA A 139 -7.23 -7.74 -7.61
CA ALA A 139 -7.80 -8.37 -6.42
C ALA A 139 -9.15 -7.74 -6.02
N ASP A 140 -10.13 -8.61 -5.74
CA ASP A 140 -11.43 -8.19 -5.21
C ASP A 140 -11.36 -7.77 -3.73
N LYS A 141 -10.32 -8.23 -3.02
CA LYS A 141 -10.09 -7.95 -1.60
C LYS A 141 -8.61 -7.80 -1.33
N VAL A 142 -8.25 -6.74 -0.64
CA VAL A 142 -6.88 -6.48 -0.17
C VAL A 142 -6.88 -6.49 1.36
N VAL A 143 -5.93 -7.21 1.95
CA VAL A 143 -5.73 -7.29 3.40
C VAL A 143 -4.33 -6.79 3.71
N VAL A 144 -4.23 -5.79 4.57
CA VAL A 144 -2.95 -5.27 5.07
C VAL A 144 -2.81 -5.70 6.51
N THR A 145 -1.73 -6.41 6.81
CA THR A 145 -1.30 -6.74 8.18
C THR A 145 0.00 -6.01 8.42
N THR A 146 0.06 -5.20 9.48
CA THR A 146 1.22 -4.33 9.73
C THR A 146 1.37 -4.06 11.23
N ARG A 147 2.61 -3.83 11.65
CA ARG A 147 2.99 -3.39 12.99
C ARG A 147 4.11 -2.37 12.82
N ARG A 148 4.01 -1.22 13.47
CA ARG A 148 5.09 -0.25 13.52
C ARG A 148 6.30 -0.87 14.25
N ALA A 149 7.52 -0.63 13.76
CA ALA A 149 8.72 -1.02 14.50
C ALA A 149 8.86 -0.17 15.78
N GLY A 150 9.33 -0.79 16.87
CA GLY A 150 9.30 -0.24 18.23
C GLY A 150 7.98 -0.46 18.95
#